data_AF-A8MGD2-F1
#
_entry.id   AF-A8MGD2-F1
#
_cell.length_a   1.000
_cell.length_b   1.000
_cell.length_c   1.000
_cell.angle_alpha   90.00
_cell.angle_beta   90.00
_cell.angle_gamma   90.00
#
_symmetry.space_group_name_H-M   'P 1'
#
loop_
_entity.id
_entity.type
_entity.pdbx_description
1 polymer ?
#
loop_
_entity_poly.entity_id
_entity_poly.type
_entity_poly.pdbx_seq_one_letter_code
_entity_poly.pdbx_strand_id
1 'polypeptide(L)'
;MYELINQNEADRIKEILESTWLYKNIELKVGDFLLSVSGVSESNDTEHHYPYEMSEFYLLNKDNGFDVLECNQKKYNAFVNVGEWGTNPRLKNSHITLGSSKFHDFCFQIELSQTVKDEKDIYILKNVTNLAGPGAICRLYRGLKSNRSEKLRRRDFFIEEFGQEVLHYENKDWAVISKINIDDLYNQDKADEIFYRLIHNMFSAMLLVESIGQSNTKEII
;
A
#
# COMPACT_ATOMS: atom_id res chain seq x y z
N MET A 1 22.54 1.06 10.82
CA MET A 1 21.90 2.35 11.20
C MET A 1 21.00 2.71 10.03
N TYR A 2 19.79 3.18 10.28
CA TYR A 2 18.86 3.53 9.19
C TYR A 2 18.99 5.00 8.82
N GLU A 3 18.90 5.28 7.53
CA GLU A 3 18.85 6.63 6.96
C GLU A 3 17.58 6.80 6.13
N LEU A 4 17.07 8.02 6.05
CA LEU A 4 15.94 8.32 5.15
C LEU A 4 16.39 8.26 3.69
N ILE A 5 15.52 7.75 2.81
CA ILE A 5 15.79 7.80 1.37
C ILE A 5 15.81 9.25 0.84
N ASN A 6 16.54 9.47 -0.24
CA ASN A 6 16.61 10.74 -0.95
C ASN A 6 15.58 10.85 -2.09
N GLN A 7 15.53 12.00 -2.76
CA GLN A 7 14.57 12.25 -3.86
C GLN A 7 14.80 11.32 -5.05
N ASN A 8 16.04 11.07 -5.46
CA ASN A 8 16.35 10.20 -6.61
C ASN A 8 15.90 8.76 -6.38
N GLU A 9 15.95 8.28 -5.14
CA GLU A 9 15.47 6.94 -4.76
C GLU A 9 13.95 6.87 -4.81
N ALA A 10 13.26 7.90 -4.30
CA ALA A 10 11.80 7.99 -4.38
C ALA A 10 11.31 8.12 -5.83
N ASP A 11 11.95 8.96 -6.64
CA ASP A 11 11.64 9.15 -8.05
C ASP A 11 11.78 7.85 -8.83
N ARG A 12 12.83 7.06 -8.53
CA ARG A 12 13.03 5.75 -9.18
C ARG A 12 11.97 4.73 -8.79
N ILE A 13 11.57 4.67 -7.51
CA ILE A 13 10.47 3.79 -7.08
C ILE A 13 9.16 4.18 -7.78
N LYS A 14 8.90 5.48 -7.89
CA LYS A 14 7.75 6.01 -8.63
C LYS A 14 7.79 5.63 -10.10
N GLU A 15 8.91 5.85 -10.77
CA GLU A 15 9.09 5.49 -12.19
C GLU A 15 8.80 3.99 -12.41
N ILE A 16 9.29 3.11 -11.52
CA ILE A 16 8.99 1.68 -11.58
C ILE A 16 7.48 1.45 -11.49
N LEU A 17 6.76 2.10 -10.56
CA LEU A 17 5.31 1.95 -10.44
C LEU A 17 4.53 2.47 -11.66
N GLU A 18 4.99 3.55 -12.29
CA GLU A 18 4.24 4.21 -13.38
C GLU A 18 4.48 3.60 -14.75
N SER A 19 5.66 3.00 -14.98
CA SER A 19 6.12 2.58 -16.31
C SER A 19 6.33 1.08 -16.48
N THR A 20 6.17 0.29 -15.40
CA THR A 20 6.42 -1.15 -15.42
C THR A 20 5.13 -1.94 -15.57
N TRP A 21 5.17 -3.02 -16.34
CA TRP A 21 4.04 -3.91 -16.54
C TRP A 21 4.09 -5.11 -15.59
N LEU A 22 2.92 -5.69 -15.34
CA LEU A 22 2.84 -6.90 -14.53
C LEU A 22 3.37 -8.10 -15.34
N TYR A 23 4.52 -8.66 -14.94
CA TYR A 23 5.13 -9.82 -15.60
C TYR A 23 4.60 -11.18 -15.10
N LYS A 24 3.86 -11.18 -13.99
CA LYS A 24 3.30 -12.38 -13.35
C LYS A 24 1.99 -12.07 -12.64
N ASN A 25 1.01 -12.96 -12.77
CA ASN A 25 -0.27 -12.81 -12.09
C ASN A 25 -0.14 -12.68 -10.57
N ILE A 26 -1.02 -11.88 -9.97
CA ILE A 26 -1.19 -11.74 -8.53
C ILE A 26 -2.55 -12.34 -8.15
N GLU A 27 -2.52 -13.32 -7.27
CA GLU A 27 -3.72 -13.97 -6.71
C GLU A 27 -3.62 -13.88 -5.19
N LEU A 28 -4.47 -13.07 -4.56
CA LEU A 28 -4.49 -12.87 -3.11
C LEU A 28 -5.84 -13.28 -2.54
N LYS A 29 -5.82 -14.09 -1.46
CA LYS A 29 -7.00 -14.38 -0.66
C LYS A 29 -6.78 -13.91 0.77
N VAL A 30 -7.53 -12.90 1.20
CA VAL A 30 -7.41 -12.30 2.54
C VAL A 30 -8.80 -12.13 3.14
N GLY A 31 -9.14 -12.93 4.14
CA GLY A 31 -10.50 -13.01 4.66
C GLY A 31 -11.51 -13.35 3.55
N ASP A 32 -12.54 -12.51 3.41
CA ASP A 32 -13.60 -12.64 2.39
C ASP A 32 -13.23 -11.98 1.03
N PHE A 33 -12.00 -11.49 0.88
CA PHE A 33 -11.53 -10.84 -0.34
C PHE A 33 -10.69 -11.79 -1.19
N LEU A 34 -10.99 -11.82 -2.49
CA LEU A 34 -10.18 -12.46 -3.51
C LEU A 34 -9.75 -11.39 -4.52
N LEU A 35 -8.45 -11.17 -4.68
CA LEU A 35 -7.89 -10.29 -5.71
C LEU A 35 -7.20 -11.14 -6.77
N SER A 36 -7.63 -11.00 -8.03
CA SER A 36 -7.08 -11.73 -9.19
C SER A 36 -6.66 -10.75 -10.26
N VAL A 37 -5.35 -10.62 -10.47
CA VAL A 37 -4.74 -9.61 -11.35
C VAL A 37 -3.86 -10.30 -12.37
N SER A 38 -4.06 -9.96 -13.65
CA SER A 38 -3.28 -10.47 -14.78
C SER A 38 -2.61 -9.36 -15.60
N GLY A 39 -2.88 -8.09 -15.28
CA GLY A 39 -2.26 -6.95 -15.92
C GLY A 39 -2.48 -5.66 -15.13
N VAL A 40 -1.97 -4.56 -15.67
CA VAL A 40 -2.25 -3.20 -15.22
C VAL A 40 -2.53 -2.32 -16.44
N SER A 41 -3.27 -1.23 -16.27
CA SER A 41 -3.46 -0.23 -17.35
C SER A 41 -2.22 0.65 -17.49
N GLU A 42 -2.19 1.45 -18.56
CA GLU A 42 -1.29 2.61 -18.62
C GLU A 42 -1.62 3.59 -17.48
N SER A 43 -0.58 4.28 -17.01
CA SER A 43 -0.72 5.35 -16.03
C SER A 43 -1.24 6.63 -16.71
N ASN A 44 -2.30 7.22 -16.16
CA ASN A 44 -2.92 8.47 -16.63
C ASN A 44 -3.12 9.44 -15.46
N ASP A 45 -3.52 10.68 -15.73
CA ASP A 45 -3.90 11.61 -14.65
C ASP A 45 -5.06 11.03 -13.82
N THR A 46 -5.00 11.22 -12.50
CA THR A 46 -6.00 10.67 -11.58
C THR A 46 -7.40 11.26 -11.80
N GLU A 47 -8.40 10.39 -11.83
CA GLU A 47 -9.81 10.80 -11.78
C GLU A 47 -10.34 10.90 -10.34
N HIS A 48 -9.67 10.26 -9.37
CA HIS A 48 -10.14 10.12 -8.00
C HIS A 48 -9.61 11.19 -7.02
N HIS A 49 -8.44 11.78 -7.30
CA HIS A 49 -7.79 12.70 -6.36
C HIS A 49 -7.73 14.15 -6.86
N TYR A 50 -8.61 14.59 -7.75
CA TYR A 50 -8.64 16.01 -8.15
C TYR A 50 -8.83 16.93 -6.92
N PRO A 51 -8.03 18.00 -6.75
CA PRO A 51 -7.12 18.63 -7.71
C PRO A 51 -5.63 18.24 -7.58
N TYR A 52 -5.31 17.12 -6.93
CA TYR A 52 -3.94 16.70 -6.69
C TYR A 52 -3.25 16.17 -7.96
N GLU A 53 -1.97 16.49 -8.11
CA GLU A 53 -1.13 16.03 -9.23
C GLU A 53 -0.67 14.59 -8.95
N MET A 54 -1.52 13.62 -9.32
CA MET A 54 -1.20 12.20 -9.20
C MET A 54 -1.51 11.46 -10.50
N SER A 55 -0.63 10.52 -10.83
CA SER A 55 -0.90 9.49 -11.82
C SER A 55 -1.78 8.40 -11.21
N GLU A 56 -2.48 7.65 -12.05
CA GLU A 56 -3.38 6.55 -11.71
C GLU A 56 -3.23 5.43 -12.73
N PHE A 57 -3.15 4.19 -12.24
CA PHE A 57 -3.34 3.01 -13.06
C PHE A 57 -4.25 2.01 -12.35
N TYR A 58 -4.99 1.25 -13.16
CA TYR A 58 -5.89 0.21 -12.68
C TYR A 58 -5.22 -1.15 -12.75
N LEU A 59 -5.60 -2.03 -11.83
CA LEU A 59 -5.33 -3.45 -11.97
C LEU A 59 -6.33 -4.07 -12.96
N LEU A 60 -5.86 -4.99 -13.80
CA LEU A 60 -6.64 -5.65 -14.84
C LEU A 60 -6.71 -7.15 -14.60
N ASN A 61 -7.87 -7.74 -14.91
CA ASN A 61 -8.05 -9.19 -14.94
C ASN A 61 -7.56 -9.77 -16.28
N LYS A 62 -7.63 -11.11 -16.42
CA LYS A 62 -7.19 -11.84 -17.61
C LYS A 62 -7.85 -11.42 -18.94
N ASP A 63 -9.03 -10.81 -18.86
CA ASP A 63 -9.82 -10.36 -20.01
C ASP A 63 -9.64 -8.85 -20.26
N ASN A 64 -8.61 -8.23 -19.66
CA ASN A 64 -8.33 -6.79 -19.63
C ASN A 64 -9.47 -5.95 -19.03
N GLY A 65 -10.32 -6.55 -18.19
CA GLY A 65 -11.38 -5.87 -17.46
C GLY A 65 -10.93 -5.39 -16.08
N PHE A 66 -11.64 -4.41 -15.53
CA PHE A 66 -11.33 -3.83 -14.21
C PHE A 66 -11.85 -4.64 -13.02
N ASP A 67 -12.70 -5.64 -13.26
CA ASP A 67 -13.24 -6.50 -12.20
C ASP A 67 -12.17 -7.48 -11.70
N VAL A 68 -11.37 -7.04 -10.73
CA VAL A 68 -10.22 -7.77 -10.17
C VAL A 68 -10.39 -8.17 -8.71
N LEU A 69 -11.25 -7.46 -7.97
CA LEU A 69 -11.49 -7.72 -6.54
C LEU A 69 -12.89 -8.29 -6.35
N GLU A 70 -12.98 -9.48 -5.76
CA GLU A 70 -14.23 -10.13 -5.40
C GLU A 70 -14.44 -10.14 -3.89
N CYS A 71 -15.67 -9.84 -3.47
CA CYS A 71 -16.12 -9.99 -2.09
C CYS A 71 -17.63 -10.23 -2.08
N ASN A 72 -18.09 -11.26 -1.35
CA ASN A 72 -19.52 -11.61 -1.27
C ASN A 72 -20.20 -11.73 -2.65
N GLN A 73 -19.55 -12.42 -3.60
CA GLN A 73 -20.02 -12.63 -4.98
C GLN A 73 -20.18 -11.34 -5.83
N LYS A 74 -19.70 -10.20 -5.34
CA LYS A 74 -19.66 -8.93 -6.07
C LYS A 74 -18.23 -8.64 -6.49
N LYS A 75 -18.09 -8.04 -7.67
CA LYS A 75 -16.81 -7.66 -8.27
C LYS A 75 -16.63 -6.15 -8.23
N TYR A 76 -15.38 -5.74 -8.09
CA TYR A 76 -14.96 -4.37 -7.88
C TYR A 76 -13.63 -4.13 -8.58
N ASN A 77 -13.34 -2.86 -8.88
CA ASN A 77 -12.05 -2.45 -9.39
C ASN A 77 -11.04 -2.23 -8.26
N ALA A 78 -9.77 -2.17 -8.62
CA ALA A 78 -8.70 -1.75 -7.73
C ALA A 78 -7.68 -0.94 -8.53
N PHE A 79 -7.13 0.10 -7.92
CA PHE A 79 -6.23 1.05 -8.58
C PHE A 79 -5.19 1.57 -7.61
N VAL A 80 -4.13 2.13 -8.19
CA VAL A 80 -3.02 2.76 -7.49
C VAL A 80 -2.85 4.17 -8.03
N ASN A 81 -2.59 5.12 -7.13
CA ASN A 81 -2.18 6.46 -7.51
C ASN A 81 -0.79 6.77 -6.97
N VAL A 82 0.00 7.52 -7.73
CA VAL A 82 1.33 7.97 -7.32
C VAL A 82 1.49 9.45 -7.61
N GLY A 83 1.94 10.23 -6.64
CA GLY A 83 2.14 11.67 -6.84
C GLY A 83 2.10 12.49 -5.56
N GLU A 84 1.56 13.69 -5.64
CA GLU A 84 1.57 14.68 -4.56
C GLU A 84 0.16 15.02 -4.10
N TRP A 85 -0.14 14.79 -2.82
CA TRP A 85 -1.38 15.28 -2.19
C TRP A 85 -1.13 15.95 -0.83
N GLY A 86 0.13 15.99 -0.37
CA GLY A 86 0.53 16.58 0.90
C GLY A 86 0.90 18.06 0.78
N THR A 87 0.96 18.76 1.92
CA THR A 87 1.48 20.13 1.98
C THR A 87 2.93 20.10 2.47
N ASN A 88 3.86 20.67 1.68
CA ASN A 88 5.30 20.76 1.98
C ASN A 88 5.94 19.43 2.42
N PRO A 89 5.84 18.36 1.62
CA PRO A 89 6.49 17.10 1.98
C PRO A 89 8.01 17.22 1.89
N ARG A 90 8.70 16.35 2.64
CA ARG A 90 10.18 16.25 2.61
C ARG A 90 10.70 15.84 1.24
N LEU A 91 9.98 14.93 0.57
CA LEU A 91 10.22 14.50 -0.81
C LEU A 91 9.00 14.90 -1.64
N LYS A 92 9.22 15.40 -2.86
CA LYS A 92 8.12 15.76 -3.76
C LYS A 92 7.56 14.51 -4.42
N ASN A 93 6.26 14.52 -4.73
CA ASN A 93 5.57 13.47 -5.49
C ASN A 93 5.77 12.05 -4.90
N SER A 94 5.89 11.95 -3.58
CA SER A 94 6.31 10.73 -2.87
C SER A 94 5.18 9.90 -2.28
N HIS A 95 3.93 10.25 -2.58
CA HIS A 95 2.75 9.59 -2.01
C HIS A 95 2.26 8.50 -2.94
N ILE A 96 1.93 7.34 -2.36
CA ILE A 96 1.27 6.23 -3.06
C ILE A 96 -0.04 5.94 -2.34
N THR A 97 -1.15 5.91 -3.06
CA THR A 97 -2.45 5.52 -2.52
C THR A 97 -3.01 4.31 -3.27
N LEU A 98 -3.67 3.43 -2.54
CA LEU A 98 -4.42 2.31 -3.11
C LEU A 98 -5.91 2.56 -2.88
N GLY A 99 -6.70 2.23 -3.89
CA GLY A 99 -8.14 2.42 -3.93
C GLY A 99 -8.87 1.23 -4.55
N SER A 100 -10.18 1.21 -4.35
CA SER A 100 -11.10 0.25 -4.94
C SER A 100 -12.53 0.76 -4.82
N SER A 101 -13.37 0.49 -5.81
CA SER A 101 -14.81 0.78 -5.76
C SER A 101 -15.56 0.02 -4.64
N LYS A 102 -14.94 -0.99 -4.02
CA LYS A 102 -15.46 -1.62 -2.79
C LYS A 102 -15.23 -0.77 -1.53
N PHE A 103 -14.18 0.04 -1.55
CA PHE A 103 -13.66 0.78 -0.41
C PHE A 103 -13.65 2.28 -0.71
N HIS A 104 -12.61 2.98 -0.26
CA HIS A 104 -12.39 4.40 -0.54
C HIS A 104 -11.16 4.51 -1.45
N ASP A 105 -11.09 5.56 -2.25
CA ASP A 105 -10.02 5.85 -3.21
C ASP A 105 -8.61 6.00 -2.59
N PHE A 106 -8.52 6.17 -1.28
CA PHE A 106 -7.26 6.22 -0.52
C PHE A 106 -7.30 5.28 0.69
N CYS A 107 -7.87 4.09 0.55
CA CYS A 107 -8.06 3.17 1.67
C CYS A 107 -6.75 2.66 2.28
N PHE A 108 -5.65 2.71 1.53
CA PHE A 108 -4.31 2.47 2.06
C PHE A 108 -3.30 3.42 1.42
N GLN A 109 -2.32 3.86 2.21
CA GLN A 109 -1.42 4.95 1.83
C GLN A 109 0.01 4.65 2.27
N ILE A 110 0.97 4.88 1.39
CA ILE A 110 2.40 4.80 1.66
C ILE A 110 3.01 6.17 1.39
N GLU A 111 3.89 6.59 2.30
CA GLU A 111 4.63 7.84 2.21
C GLU A 111 6.11 7.51 2.02
N LEU A 112 6.63 7.66 0.79
CA LEU A 112 8.03 7.33 0.52
C LEU A 112 9.00 8.25 1.29
N SER A 113 8.57 9.45 1.72
CA SER A 113 9.40 10.27 2.60
C SER A 113 9.57 9.71 4.02
N GLN A 114 8.85 8.65 4.40
CA GLN A 114 9.04 7.89 5.64
C GLN A 114 9.85 6.60 5.44
N THR A 115 10.12 6.22 4.18
CA THR A 115 10.97 5.08 3.82
C THR A 115 12.40 5.32 4.30
N VAL A 116 12.99 4.26 4.86
CA VAL A 116 14.38 4.24 5.30
C VAL A 116 15.18 3.23 4.50
N LYS A 117 16.50 3.32 4.59
CA LYS A 117 17.45 2.37 4.01
C LYS A 117 18.58 2.07 4.99
N ASP A 118 19.25 0.95 4.79
CA ASP A 118 20.57 0.68 5.33
C ASP A 118 21.61 0.57 4.20
N GLU A 119 22.73 -0.11 4.43
CA GLU A 119 23.79 -0.28 3.42
C GLU A 119 23.36 -1.18 2.25
N LYS A 120 22.30 -1.98 2.41
CA LYS A 120 21.93 -3.04 1.47
C LYS A 120 20.53 -2.85 0.91
N ASP A 121 19.57 -2.48 1.75
CA ASP A 121 18.15 -2.54 1.43
C ASP A 121 17.45 -1.20 1.73
N ILE A 122 16.49 -0.87 0.88
CA ILE A 122 15.46 0.16 1.09
C ILE A 122 14.20 -0.52 1.60
N TYR A 123 13.64 0.01 2.69
CA TYR A 123 12.47 -0.54 3.38
C TYR A 123 11.28 0.38 3.17
N ILE A 124 10.30 -0.06 2.37
CA ILE A 124 9.02 0.63 2.23
C ILE A 124 8.21 0.41 3.51
N LEU A 125 7.89 1.48 4.22
CA LEU A 125 7.36 1.40 5.58
C LEU A 125 5.90 1.85 5.69
N LYS A 126 5.18 1.25 6.64
CA LYS A 126 3.92 1.76 7.15
C LYS A 126 3.96 1.92 8.66
N ASN A 127 3.62 3.11 9.14
CA ASN A 127 3.55 3.38 10.57
C ASN A 127 2.45 2.55 11.23
N VAL A 128 2.80 1.76 12.25
CA VAL A 128 1.85 0.97 13.04
C VAL A 128 1.72 1.47 14.49
N THR A 129 2.63 2.33 14.97
CA THR A 129 2.52 2.95 16.30
C THR A 129 1.33 3.90 16.43
N ASN A 130 1.10 4.75 15.42
CA ASN A 130 0.08 5.79 15.48
C ASN A 130 -1.32 5.20 15.29
N LEU A 131 -2.22 5.52 16.23
CA LEU A 131 -3.63 5.09 16.19
C LEU A 131 -4.56 6.07 15.45
N ALA A 132 -4.06 7.27 15.12
CA ALA A 132 -4.75 8.34 14.41
C ALA A 132 -3.73 9.35 13.88
N GLY A 133 -4.19 10.27 13.02
CA GLY A 133 -3.37 11.33 12.45
C GLY A 133 -2.49 10.88 11.28
N PRO A 134 -1.58 11.74 10.80
CA PRO A 134 -0.75 11.46 9.63
C PRO A 134 0.01 10.13 9.74
N GLY A 135 -0.02 9.35 8.65
CA GLY A 135 0.65 8.06 8.54
C GLY A 135 -0.07 6.88 9.20
N ALA A 136 -1.05 7.10 10.09
CA ALA A 136 -1.77 6.04 10.78
C ALA A 136 -2.65 5.21 9.83
N ILE A 137 -2.82 3.93 10.14
CA ILE A 137 -3.76 3.04 9.44
C ILE A 137 -5.17 3.22 10.01
N CYS A 138 -5.77 4.41 9.87
CA CYS A 138 -7.06 4.73 10.49
C CYS A 138 -8.18 3.73 10.15
N ARG A 139 -8.13 3.11 8.97
CA ARG A 139 -9.12 2.12 8.51
C ARG A 139 -9.08 0.81 9.29
N LEU A 140 -7.91 0.43 9.82
CA LEU A 140 -7.75 -0.70 10.73
C LEU A 140 -8.59 -0.50 12.01
N TYR A 141 -8.73 0.75 12.44
CA TYR A 141 -9.39 1.13 13.69
C TYR A 141 -10.85 1.60 13.52
N ARG A 142 -11.41 1.46 12.32
CA ARG A 142 -12.78 1.88 12.01
C ARG A 142 -13.79 1.24 12.98
N GLY A 143 -14.74 2.06 13.43
CA GLY A 143 -15.83 1.64 14.34
C GLY A 143 -15.44 1.60 15.82
N LEU A 144 -14.16 1.71 16.17
CA LEU A 144 -13.69 1.53 17.56
C LEU A 144 -13.75 2.80 18.42
N LYS A 145 -13.97 3.98 17.83
CA LYS A 145 -14.02 5.28 18.53
C LYS A 145 -12.82 5.45 19.48
N SER A 146 -13.05 5.53 20.79
CA SER A 146 -12.04 5.70 21.84
C SER A 146 -11.50 4.39 22.44
N ASN A 147 -11.97 3.21 21.98
CA ASN A 147 -11.52 1.92 22.50
C ASN A 147 -10.07 1.63 22.12
N ARG A 148 -9.14 2.08 22.95
CA ARG A 148 -7.69 1.95 22.72
C ARG A 148 -7.23 0.50 22.75
N SER A 149 -7.73 -0.30 23.68
CA SER A 149 -7.31 -1.70 23.83
C SER A 149 -7.62 -2.51 22.57
N GLU A 150 -8.80 -2.32 21.99
CA GLU A 150 -9.19 -3.01 20.75
C GLU A 150 -8.40 -2.49 19.53
N LYS A 151 -8.04 -1.20 19.50
CA LYS A 151 -7.13 -0.67 18.46
C LYS A 151 -5.76 -1.33 18.53
N LEU A 152 -5.19 -1.44 19.72
CA LEU A 152 -3.90 -2.11 19.92
C LEU A 152 -3.99 -3.59 19.54
N ARG A 153 -5.07 -4.29 19.94
CA ARG A 153 -5.32 -5.68 19.53
C ARG A 153 -5.34 -5.84 18.01
N ARG A 154 -6.06 -4.97 17.28
CA ARG A 154 -6.11 -5.01 15.80
C ARG A 154 -4.77 -4.67 15.15
N ARG A 155 -4.01 -3.74 15.73
CA ARG A 155 -2.65 -3.44 15.28
C ARG A 155 -1.75 -4.67 15.42
N ASP A 156 -1.77 -5.30 16.58
CA ASP A 156 -0.93 -6.48 16.86
C ASP A 156 -1.33 -7.65 15.95
N PHE A 157 -2.64 -7.85 15.75
CA PHE A 157 -3.16 -8.85 14.81
C PHE A 157 -2.75 -8.54 13.36
N PHE A 158 -2.77 -7.27 12.93
CA PHE A 158 -2.27 -6.89 11.61
C PHE A 158 -0.78 -7.20 11.45
N ILE A 159 0.05 -6.89 12.46
CA ILE A 159 1.48 -7.17 12.44
C ILE A 159 1.75 -8.67 12.35
N GLU A 160 1.06 -9.46 13.17
CA GLU A 160 1.19 -10.92 13.22
C GLU A 160 0.76 -11.57 11.89
N GLU A 161 -0.42 -11.23 11.39
CA GLU A 161 -0.98 -11.83 10.17
C GLU A 161 -0.29 -11.36 8.89
N PHE A 162 0.16 -10.11 8.83
CA PHE A 162 0.90 -9.64 7.65
C PHE A 162 2.23 -10.38 7.50
N GLY A 163 2.79 -10.87 8.61
CA GLY A 163 3.93 -11.78 8.63
C GLY A 163 5.24 -11.17 8.12
N GLN A 164 5.28 -9.84 7.94
CA GLN A 164 6.48 -9.11 7.56
C GLN A 164 7.21 -8.55 8.77
N GLU A 165 8.46 -8.18 8.56
CA GLU A 165 9.31 -7.55 9.57
C GLU A 165 8.70 -6.25 10.10
N VAL A 166 8.94 -6.00 11.40
CA VAL A 166 8.69 -4.70 12.03
C VAL A 166 10.03 -4.07 12.38
N LEU A 167 10.27 -2.86 11.87
CA LEU A 167 11.42 -2.05 12.23
C LEU A 167 11.09 -1.11 13.38
N HIS A 168 12.03 -0.99 14.32
CA HIS A 168 12.00 0.04 15.34
C HIS A 168 12.90 1.21 14.94
N TYR A 169 12.31 2.35 14.60
CA TYR A 169 13.01 3.55 14.13
C TYR A 169 12.32 4.81 14.66
N GLU A 170 13.09 5.76 15.20
CA GLU A 170 12.61 7.01 15.81
C GLU A 170 11.50 6.82 16.88
N ASN A 171 11.69 5.85 17.79
CA ASN A 171 10.72 5.50 18.85
C ASN A 171 9.35 5.06 18.32
N LYS A 172 9.31 4.53 17.10
CA LYS A 172 8.11 4.03 16.45
C LYS A 172 8.39 2.68 15.82
N ASP A 173 7.32 1.92 15.71
CA ASP A 173 7.26 0.62 15.06
C ASP A 173 6.66 0.83 13.67
N TRP A 174 7.34 0.25 12.69
CA TRP A 174 7.04 0.38 11.28
C TRP A 174 6.94 -1.01 10.66
N ALA A 175 5.78 -1.35 10.11
CA ALA A 175 5.63 -2.56 9.33
C ALA A 175 6.38 -2.37 7.99
N VAL A 176 7.26 -3.31 7.66
CA VAL A 176 7.95 -3.35 6.37
C VAL A 176 6.99 -3.91 5.34
N ILE A 177 6.47 -3.04 4.47
CA ILE A 177 5.57 -3.43 3.38
C ILE A 177 6.35 -4.11 2.26
N SER A 178 7.53 -3.60 1.92
CA SER A 178 8.39 -4.20 0.91
C SER A 178 9.85 -3.85 1.16
N LYS A 179 10.75 -4.67 0.63
CA LYS A 179 12.19 -4.43 0.62
C LYS A 179 12.71 -4.41 -0.81
N ILE A 180 13.59 -3.47 -1.09
CA ILE A 180 14.25 -3.32 -2.39
C ILE A 180 15.74 -3.31 -2.13
N ASN A 181 16.49 -4.22 -2.74
CA ASN A 181 17.94 -4.15 -2.66
C ASN A 181 18.43 -2.89 -3.39
N ILE A 182 19.37 -2.16 -2.80
CA ILE A 182 19.85 -0.87 -3.34
C ILE A 182 20.47 -1.05 -4.73
N ASP A 183 21.22 -2.13 -4.95
CA ASP A 183 21.85 -2.40 -6.25
C ASP A 183 20.81 -2.77 -7.32
N ASP A 184 19.67 -3.33 -6.90
CA ASP A 184 18.57 -3.68 -7.80
C ASP A 184 17.70 -2.46 -8.20
N LEU A 185 17.63 -1.41 -7.38
CA LEU A 185 16.72 -0.27 -7.62
C LEU A 185 16.95 0.40 -8.98
N TYR A 186 18.21 0.54 -9.39
CA TYR A 186 18.60 1.16 -10.65
C TYR A 186 18.88 0.15 -11.76
N ASN A 187 18.69 -1.14 -11.50
CA ASN A 187 18.81 -2.19 -12.51
C ASN A 187 17.47 -2.38 -13.22
N GLN A 188 17.42 -2.08 -14.52
CA GLN A 188 16.18 -2.19 -15.29
C GLN A 188 15.65 -3.63 -15.38
N ASP A 189 16.53 -4.63 -15.37
CA ASP A 189 16.14 -6.05 -15.38
C ASP A 189 15.43 -6.48 -14.08
N LYS A 190 15.48 -5.63 -13.05
CA LYS A 190 14.85 -5.83 -11.74
C LYS A 190 13.55 -5.04 -11.56
N ALA A 191 13.24 -4.11 -12.46
CA ALA A 191 12.06 -3.25 -12.35
C ALA A 191 10.76 -4.07 -12.22
N ASP A 192 10.58 -5.07 -13.08
CA ASP A 192 9.44 -6.00 -13.07
C ASP A 192 9.28 -6.70 -11.70
N GLU A 193 10.38 -7.23 -11.16
CA GLU A 193 10.41 -7.93 -9.87
C GLU A 193 10.08 -6.99 -8.70
N ILE A 194 10.63 -5.77 -8.73
CA ILE A 194 10.34 -4.72 -7.74
C ILE A 194 8.87 -4.32 -7.81
N PHE A 195 8.36 -4.02 -9.00
CA PHE A 195 6.96 -3.67 -9.25
C PHE A 195 6.02 -4.74 -8.69
N TYR A 196 6.23 -6.00 -9.09
CA TYR A 196 5.40 -7.12 -8.64
C TYR A 196 5.36 -7.23 -7.11
N ARG A 197 6.53 -7.17 -6.44
CA ARG A 197 6.60 -7.26 -4.97
C ARG A 197 5.88 -6.09 -4.30
N LEU A 198 6.05 -4.87 -4.81
CA LEU A 198 5.38 -3.69 -4.29
C LEU A 198 3.86 -3.84 -4.39
N ILE A 199 3.32 -4.13 -5.58
CA ILE A 199 1.88 -4.27 -5.80
C ILE A 199 1.32 -5.41 -4.96
N HIS A 200 1.95 -6.59 -5.01
CA HIS A 200 1.52 -7.76 -4.25
C HIS A 200 1.43 -7.45 -2.75
N ASN A 201 2.48 -6.88 -2.16
CA ASN A 201 2.53 -6.65 -0.71
C ASN A 201 1.65 -5.48 -0.27
N MET A 202 1.59 -4.39 -1.06
CA MET A 202 0.71 -3.27 -0.75
C MET A 202 -0.77 -3.69 -0.77
N PHE A 203 -1.19 -4.47 -1.76
CA PHE A 203 -2.56 -4.99 -1.80
C PHE A 203 -2.84 -6.05 -0.73
N SER A 204 -1.86 -6.90 -0.40
CA SER A 204 -1.97 -7.83 0.73
C SER A 204 -2.19 -7.09 2.05
N ALA A 205 -1.41 -6.04 2.31
CA ALA A 205 -1.55 -5.20 3.50
C ALA A 205 -2.90 -4.46 3.51
N MET A 206 -3.29 -3.84 2.38
CA MET A 206 -4.56 -3.13 2.24
C MET A 206 -5.76 -4.04 2.53
N LEU A 207 -5.80 -5.23 1.92
CA LEU A 207 -6.90 -6.17 2.09
C LEU A 207 -6.96 -6.71 3.53
N LEU A 208 -5.81 -6.94 4.16
CA LEU A 208 -5.75 -7.35 5.56
C LEU A 208 -6.29 -6.26 6.48
N VAL A 209 -5.91 -5.01 6.25
CA VAL A 209 -6.45 -3.85 6.98
C VAL A 209 -7.96 -3.75 6.84
N GLU A 210 -8.50 -3.94 5.64
CA GLU A 210 -9.95 -3.92 5.41
C GLU A 210 -10.65 -5.12 6.09
N SER A 211 -10.07 -6.30 6.00
CA SER A 211 -10.60 -7.52 6.62
C SER A 211 -10.71 -7.37 8.14
N ILE A 212 -9.64 -6.93 8.80
CA ILE A 212 -9.59 -6.67 10.25
C ILE A 212 -10.48 -5.48 10.64
N GLY A 213 -10.49 -4.44 9.81
CA GLY A 213 -11.28 -3.23 10.04
C GLY A 213 -12.79 -3.45 9.95
N GLN A 214 -13.25 -4.49 9.24
CA GLN A 214 -14.66 -4.84 9.05
C GLN A 214 -15.18 -5.88 10.07
N SER A 215 -14.29 -6.62 10.74
CA SER A 215 -14.66 -7.81 11.52
C SER A 215 -15.56 -7.52 12.73
N ASN A 216 -15.62 -6.29 13.26
CA ASN A 216 -16.52 -5.96 14.39
C ASN A 216 -17.84 -5.28 13.97
N THR A 217 -18.28 -5.43 12.73
CA THR A 217 -19.63 -4.96 12.32
C THR A 217 -20.73 -6.02 12.53
N LYS A 218 -20.38 -7.23 13.01
CA LYS A 218 -21.33 -8.35 13.17
C LYS A 218 -21.46 -8.94 14.57
N GLU A 219 -20.79 -8.38 15.58
CA GLU A 219 -21.02 -8.77 16.98
C GLU A 219 -21.23 -7.54 17.86
N ILE A 220 -22.46 -7.03 17.84
CA ILE A 220 -23.11 -6.51 19.03
C ILE A 220 -24.50 -7.16 19.02
N ILE A 221 -24.75 -7.96 20.04
CA ILE A 221 -26.00 -8.64 20.39
C ILE A 221 -27.16 -7.64 20.41
#